data_AF-A0A356UFW3-F1
#
_entry.id   AF-A0A356UFW3-F1
#
_cell.length_a   1.000
_cell.length_b   1.000
_cell.length_c   1.000
_cell.angle_alpha   90.00
_cell.angle_beta   90.00
_cell.angle_gamma   90.00
#
_symmetry.space_group_name_H-M   'P 1'
#
loop_
_entity.id
_entity.type
_entity.pdbx_description
1 polymer ?
#
loop_
_entity_poly.entity_id
_entity_poly.type
_entity_poly.pdbx_seq_one_letter_code
_entity_poly.pdbx_strand_id
1 'polypeptide(L)'
;MAKTKTSIVMILSLMICLFLSSGFVSAAESTLEKDLSLELPKIQDLSTDMDNSQVKQTDNGAVVLGSAPPLTDLFIYAAISSNYPQYEYFSRNQLRSVQDHGGAEMYIVTYERGYGQNRFARMDGDLLDMYDWLWFDDNGDNIYDGVYIWWDASGYPYGTFTYESTSHNYPWNKMSDSIYIK
;
A
#
# COMPACT_ATOMS: atom_id res chain seq x y z
N MET A 1 0.68 47.91 61.91
CA MET A 1 -0.36 46.90 61.63
C MET A 1 -0.38 46.67 60.12
N ALA A 2 0.07 45.48 59.68
CA ALA A 2 -0.11 44.81 58.37
C ALA A 2 -0.20 45.67 57.07
N LYS A 3 0.54 45.42 55.97
CA LYS A 3 1.17 44.19 55.45
C LYS A 3 2.23 44.56 54.39
N THR A 4 3.40 43.96 54.52
CA THR A 4 4.51 43.94 53.56
C THR A 4 4.35 42.75 52.61
N LYS A 5 4.62 42.93 51.31
CA LYS A 5 5.35 42.01 50.39
C LYS A 5 5.88 42.89 49.25
N THR A 6 7.16 43.29 49.16
CA THR A 6 8.38 42.49 48.88
C THR A 6 8.17 41.74 47.54
N SER A 7 8.90 41.95 46.43
CA SER A 7 10.25 42.50 46.24
C SER A 7 10.65 42.53 44.73
N ILE A 8 11.67 43.35 44.40
CA ILE A 8 12.77 43.14 43.40
C ILE A 8 12.35 43.20 41.91
N VAL A 9 12.64 44.18 41.04
CA VAL A 9 13.79 45.09 40.74
C VAL A 9 15.09 44.41 40.29
N MET A 10 15.41 44.63 38.99
CA MET A 10 16.69 44.53 38.27
C MET A 10 17.25 43.10 38.06
N ILE A 11 17.72 42.73 36.87
CA ILE A 11 19.05 43.13 36.36
C ILE A 11 19.10 43.11 34.82
N LEU A 12 19.66 44.21 34.32
CA LEU A 12 20.18 44.48 32.98
C LEU A 12 21.45 43.64 32.71
N SER A 13 21.58 42.97 31.56
CA SER A 13 22.91 42.70 30.98
C SER A 13 22.87 42.61 29.46
N LEU A 14 23.54 43.60 28.87
CA LEU A 14 24.04 43.72 27.52
C LEU A 14 25.15 42.67 27.26
N MET A 15 25.32 42.26 25.99
CA MET A 15 26.61 42.03 25.27
C MET A 15 26.67 40.71 24.45
N ILE A 16 26.40 40.85 23.15
CA ILE A 16 27.12 40.36 21.95
C ILE A 16 27.99 39.09 22.08
N CYS A 17 27.73 38.10 21.22
CA CYS A 17 28.75 37.35 20.47
C CYS A 17 28.15 36.63 19.24
N LEU A 18 28.74 36.90 18.07
CA LEU A 18 28.55 36.18 16.81
C LEU A 18 29.21 34.79 16.87
N PHE A 19 28.48 33.74 16.45
CA PHE A 19 29.02 32.49 15.88
C PHE A 19 27.98 31.99 14.85
N LEU A 20 28.21 32.18 13.55
CA LEU A 20 28.80 31.21 12.61
C LEU A 20 28.08 29.84 12.57
N SER A 21 27.46 29.60 11.40
CA SER A 21 27.16 28.32 10.76
C SER A 21 26.68 27.16 11.65
N SER A 22 25.38 26.88 11.57
CA SER A 22 24.93 25.49 11.42
C SER A 22 23.96 25.49 10.24
N GLY A 23 24.37 24.81 9.17
CA GLY A 23 23.48 24.56 8.07
C GLY A 23 22.27 23.82 8.61
N PHE A 24 21.08 24.32 8.31
CA PHE A 24 19.95 23.42 8.21
C PHE A 24 20.26 22.52 7.02
N VAL A 25 20.86 21.36 7.32
CA VAL A 25 20.56 20.16 6.55
C VAL A 25 19.05 19.99 6.75
N SER A 26 18.28 20.54 5.82
CA SER A 26 16.98 19.98 5.53
C SER A 26 17.31 18.58 5.03
N ALA A 27 17.20 17.59 5.93
CA ALA A 27 17.03 16.23 5.47
C ALA A 27 15.87 16.31 4.49
N ALA A 28 16.13 16.02 3.21
CA ALA A 28 15.08 15.76 2.26
C ALA A 28 14.35 14.54 2.82
N GLU A 29 13.30 14.80 3.57
CA GLU A 29 12.25 13.84 3.88
C GLU A 29 11.76 13.42 2.51
N SER A 30 12.20 12.23 2.06
CA SER A 30 11.66 11.63 0.85
C SER A 30 10.23 11.22 1.20
N THR A 31 9.33 12.19 1.17
CA THR A 31 7.89 11.94 1.22
C THR A 31 7.61 10.94 0.12
N LEU A 32 7.07 9.78 0.48
CA LEU A 32 6.68 8.73 -0.46
C LEU A 32 5.42 9.18 -1.23
N GLU A 33 5.43 10.39 -1.80
CA GLU A 33 4.54 10.79 -2.90
C GLU A 33 5.06 10.22 -4.23
N LYS A 34 5.63 9.02 -4.15
CA LYS A 34 5.86 8.18 -5.30
C LYS A 34 4.56 7.44 -5.49
N ASP A 35 3.91 7.71 -6.62
CA ASP A 35 2.76 6.94 -7.08
C ASP A 35 3.08 5.45 -6.89
N LEU A 36 2.49 4.87 -5.85
CA LEU A 36 2.78 3.52 -5.36
C LEU A 36 2.51 2.50 -6.47
N SER A 37 1.61 2.84 -7.40
CA SER A 37 1.25 2.05 -8.58
C SER A 37 2.32 2.07 -9.68
N LEU A 38 3.07 3.17 -9.84
CA LEU A 38 4.12 3.33 -10.87
C LEU A 38 5.40 2.52 -10.58
N GLU A 39 5.53 1.91 -9.40
CA GLU A 39 6.65 1.04 -9.02
C GLU A 39 6.38 -0.47 -9.07
N LEU A 40 5.12 -0.87 -9.21
CA LEU A 40 4.79 -2.27 -9.54
C LEU A 40 5.09 -2.72 -10.99
N PRO A 41 5.48 -1.90 -12.00
CA PRO A 41 5.47 -2.33 -13.40
C PRO A 41 6.72 -3.14 -13.80
N LYS A 42 7.34 -3.89 -12.88
CA LYS A 42 8.44 -4.83 -13.22
C LYS A 42 8.04 -6.30 -13.18
N ILE A 43 6.83 -6.63 -12.75
CA ILE A 43 6.32 -8.02 -12.76
C ILE A 43 5.68 -8.37 -14.12
N GLN A 44 5.15 -7.38 -14.85
CA GLN A 44 4.61 -7.57 -16.21
C GLN A 44 5.69 -8.07 -17.21
N ASP A 45 6.97 -7.75 -16.95
CA ASP A 45 8.10 -8.09 -17.82
C ASP A 45 8.71 -9.48 -17.52
N LEU A 46 8.25 -10.17 -16.47
CA LEU A 46 8.67 -11.54 -16.14
C LEU A 46 7.71 -12.62 -16.68
N SER A 47 6.55 -12.23 -17.21
CA SER A 47 5.56 -13.12 -17.84
C SER A 47 5.66 -13.18 -19.36
N THR A 48 6.51 -12.38 -20.00
CA THR A 48 6.61 -12.26 -21.47
C THR A 48 7.32 -13.42 -22.18
N ASP A 49 7.68 -14.48 -21.46
CA ASP A 49 8.44 -15.62 -22.01
C ASP A 49 7.57 -16.84 -22.37
N MET A 50 6.24 -16.73 -22.34
CA MET A 50 5.35 -17.81 -22.77
C MET A 50 4.46 -17.43 -23.98
N ASP A 51 4.99 -17.82 -25.15
CA ASP A 51 4.33 -18.24 -26.39
C ASP A 51 3.37 -17.27 -27.11
N ASN A 52 3.98 -16.45 -27.97
CA ASN A 52 3.31 -15.78 -29.09
C ASN A 52 2.87 -16.80 -30.15
N SER A 53 1.66 -17.34 -30.02
CA SER A 53 0.86 -17.95 -31.10
C SER A 53 -0.58 -18.03 -30.61
N GLN A 54 -1.47 -17.09 -30.94
CA GLN A 54 -2.35 -17.19 -32.10
C GLN A 54 -2.96 -15.80 -32.40
N VAL A 55 -2.75 -15.31 -33.63
CA VAL A 55 -3.48 -14.18 -34.22
C VAL A 55 -4.89 -14.64 -34.59
N LYS A 56 -5.94 -13.90 -34.18
CA LYS A 56 -7.19 -13.81 -34.97
C LYS A 56 -7.75 -12.39 -34.97
N GLN A 57 -7.76 -11.82 -36.18
CA GLN A 57 -8.41 -10.55 -36.51
C GLN A 57 -9.92 -10.73 -36.78
N THR A 58 -10.67 -9.75 -36.27
CA THR A 58 -11.87 -9.07 -36.80
C THR A 58 -13.13 -9.86 -37.14
N ASP A 59 -14.25 -9.45 -36.52
CA ASP A 59 -15.48 -9.14 -37.28
C ASP A 59 -16.35 -8.09 -36.54
N ASN A 60 -16.97 -7.20 -37.31
CA ASN A 60 -17.84 -6.10 -36.87
C ASN A 60 -19.15 -6.60 -36.23
N GLY A 61 -19.10 -7.05 -34.98
CA GLY A 61 -20.26 -7.40 -34.16
C GLY A 61 -20.27 -6.56 -32.89
N ALA A 62 -21.46 -6.29 -32.34
CA ALA A 62 -21.63 -5.65 -31.04
C ALA A 62 -20.60 -6.20 -30.05
N VAL A 63 -19.83 -5.31 -29.40
CA VAL A 63 -18.88 -5.70 -28.35
C VAL A 63 -19.71 -6.38 -27.26
N VAL A 64 -19.73 -7.70 -27.27
CA VAL A 64 -20.21 -8.48 -26.13
C VAL A 64 -19.17 -8.23 -25.06
N LEU A 65 -19.46 -7.26 -24.18
CA LEU A 65 -18.67 -7.09 -22.96
C LEU A 65 -18.75 -8.43 -22.24
N GLY A 66 -17.62 -9.12 -22.14
CA GLY A 66 -17.53 -10.38 -21.41
C GLY A 66 -18.02 -10.14 -19.99
N SER A 67 -18.75 -11.12 -19.44
CA SER A 67 -19.12 -11.07 -18.02
C SER A 67 -17.84 -10.96 -17.20
N ALA A 68 -17.79 -10.02 -16.26
CA ALA A 68 -16.68 -9.91 -15.32
C ALA A 68 -16.37 -11.30 -14.71
N PRO A 69 -15.12 -11.81 -14.75
CA PRO A 69 -14.79 -13.10 -14.18
C PRO A 69 -15.06 -13.16 -12.67
N PRO A 70 -15.51 -14.31 -12.12
CA PRO A 70 -15.63 -14.48 -10.68
C PRO A 70 -14.26 -14.39 -10.00
N LEU A 71 -14.23 -14.01 -8.71
CA LEU A 71 -13.01 -14.05 -7.92
C LEU A 71 -12.53 -15.51 -7.83
N THR A 72 -11.31 -15.75 -8.30
CA THR A 72 -10.69 -17.08 -8.40
C THR A 72 -9.38 -17.17 -7.63
N ASP A 73 -8.77 -16.03 -7.34
CA ASP A 73 -7.51 -15.97 -6.62
C ASP A 73 -7.43 -14.69 -5.80
N LEU A 74 -6.83 -14.79 -4.62
CA LEU A 74 -6.64 -13.71 -3.67
C LEU A 74 -5.40 -14.01 -2.84
N PHE A 75 -4.48 -13.06 -2.73
CA PHE A 75 -3.36 -13.18 -1.80
C PHE A 75 -2.79 -11.81 -1.41
N ILE A 76 -2.11 -11.77 -0.27
CA ILE A 76 -1.39 -10.59 0.18
C ILE A 76 -0.06 -10.55 -0.56
N TYR A 77 0.12 -9.49 -1.37
CA TYR A 77 1.11 -9.45 -2.44
C TYR A 77 2.43 -8.82 -1.99
N ALA A 78 2.36 -7.66 -1.33
CA ALA A 78 3.54 -6.92 -0.93
C ALA A 78 3.27 -5.97 0.23
N ALA A 79 4.33 -5.45 0.84
CA ALA A 79 4.26 -4.31 1.75
C ALA A 79 5.40 -3.31 1.46
N ILE A 80 5.14 -2.03 1.73
CA ILE A 80 6.11 -0.93 1.65
C ILE A 80 5.83 0.04 2.81
N SER A 81 6.86 0.67 3.36
CA SER A 81 6.71 1.51 4.55
C SER A 81 7.84 2.51 4.71
N SER A 82 7.72 3.47 5.62
CA SER A 82 8.83 4.38 5.95
C SER A 82 10.04 3.64 6.54
N ASN A 83 9.81 2.59 7.35
CA ASN A 83 10.90 1.80 7.95
C ASN A 83 11.63 0.93 6.91
N TYR A 84 10.91 0.48 5.89
CA TYR A 84 11.45 -0.25 4.74
C TYR A 84 10.88 0.33 3.44
N PRO A 85 11.53 1.36 2.84
CA PRO A 85 11.01 2.11 1.70
C PRO A 85 11.26 1.40 0.36
N GLN A 86 11.01 0.10 0.35
CA GLN A 86 11.06 -0.79 -0.81
C GLN A 86 9.90 -1.78 -0.68
N TYR A 87 9.38 -2.26 -1.80
CA TYR A 87 8.42 -3.36 -1.75
C TYR A 87 9.10 -4.65 -1.27
N GLU A 88 8.62 -5.20 -0.16
CA GLU A 88 8.79 -6.62 0.13
C GLU A 88 7.67 -7.38 -0.56
N TYR A 89 8.01 -8.25 -1.50
CA TYR A 89 7.06 -9.15 -2.16
C TYR A 89 6.93 -10.45 -1.38
N PHE A 90 5.71 -10.91 -1.18
CA PHE A 90 5.43 -12.12 -0.42
C PHE A 90 5.25 -13.33 -1.31
N SER A 91 5.80 -14.46 -0.87
CA SER A 91 5.48 -15.75 -1.47
C SER A 91 4.11 -16.24 -0.98
N ARG A 92 3.42 -17.03 -1.81
CA ARG A 92 2.18 -17.69 -1.37
C ARG A 92 2.47 -18.56 -0.16
N ASN A 93 1.65 -18.42 0.89
CA ASN A 93 1.80 -19.08 2.21
C ASN A 93 2.92 -18.51 3.09
N GLN A 94 3.51 -17.36 2.76
CA GLN A 94 4.38 -16.66 3.69
C GLN A 94 3.57 -16.14 4.88
N LEU A 95 3.91 -16.61 6.08
CA LEU A 95 3.15 -16.28 7.29
C LEU A 95 3.63 -15.01 7.99
N ARG A 96 4.79 -14.48 7.59
CA ARG A 96 5.41 -13.30 8.21
C ARG A 96 6.31 -12.54 7.24
N SER A 97 6.32 -11.21 7.31
CA SER A 97 7.30 -10.38 6.58
C SER A 97 8.74 -10.63 7.06
N VAL A 98 9.68 -10.54 6.13
CA VAL A 98 11.12 -10.68 6.36
C VAL A 98 11.75 -9.35 6.74
N GLN A 99 11.16 -8.22 6.32
CA GLN A 99 11.59 -6.87 6.63
C GLN A 99 10.77 -6.27 7.78
N ASP A 100 11.41 -5.36 8.51
CA ASP A 100 10.78 -4.59 9.57
C ASP A 100 10.07 -3.39 8.92
N HIS A 101 8.74 -3.45 8.93
CA HIS A 101 7.84 -2.46 8.37
C HIS A 101 7.34 -1.49 9.46
N GLY A 102 6.34 -0.68 9.12
CA GLY A 102 5.79 0.37 9.98
C GLY A 102 6.45 1.74 9.77
N GLY A 103 6.23 2.63 10.74
CA GLY A 103 6.65 4.03 10.66
C GLY A 103 5.48 4.97 10.38
N ALA A 104 5.80 6.17 9.88
CA ALA A 104 4.80 7.19 9.60
C ALA A 104 3.84 6.77 8.48
N GLU A 105 4.35 6.08 7.47
CA GLU A 105 3.59 5.54 6.35
C GLU A 105 3.82 4.03 6.23
N MET A 106 2.75 3.28 5.98
CA MET A 106 2.83 1.87 5.64
C MET A 106 1.64 1.47 4.76
N TYR A 107 1.93 0.82 3.65
CA TYR A 107 0.91 0.33 2.72
C TYR A 107 1.11 -1.16 2.47
N ILE A 108 0.00 -1.90 2.54
CA ILE A 108 -0.03 -3.34 2.25
C ILE A 108 -0.83 -3.53 0.98
N VAL A 109 -0.26 -4.29 0.05
CA VAL A 109 -0.84 -4.55 -1.27
C VAL A 109 -1.48 -5.92 -1.28
N THR A 110 -2.72 -5.98 -1.72
CA THR A 110 -3.43 -7.25 -1.99
C THR A 110 -3.65 -7.42 -3.48
N TYR A 111 -3.62 -8.65 -3.94
CA TYR A 111 -3.92 -9.04 -5.31
C TYR A 111 -5.25 -9.81 -5.36
N GLU A 112 -6.05 -9.53 -6.39
CA GLU A 112 -7.22 -10.31 -6.77
C GLU A 112 -7.16 -10.69 -8.26
N ARG A 113 -7.43 -11.96 -8.60
CA ARG A 113 -7.78 -12.36 -9.97
C ARG A 113 -9.28 -12.63 -10.04
N GLY A 114 -9.93 -11.94 -10.97
CA GLY A 114 -11.38 -11.81 -11.04
C GLY A 114 -11.92 -10.71 -10.12
N TYR A 115 -13.25 -10.57 -10.10
CA TYR A 115 -13.91 -9.40 -9.51
C TYR A 115 -14.46 -9.73 -8.11
N GLY A 116 -13.90 -9.10 -7.08
CA GLY A 116 -14.46 -9.04 -5.72
C GLY A 116 -15.42 -7.85 -5.51
N GLN A 117 -16.31 -7.95 -4.52
CA GLN A 117 -17.27 -6.88 -4.17
C GLN A 117 -17.41 -6.55 -2.67
N ASN A 118 -16.98 -7.43 -1.75
CA ASN A 118 -17.04 -7.20 -0.31
C ASN A 118 -15.65 -7.33 0.31
N ARG A 119 -14.84 -6.28 0.15
CA ARG A 119 -13.43 -6.26 0.53
C ARG A 119 -13.26 -5.75 1.94
N PHE A 120 -12.59 -6.52 2.78
CA PHE A 120 -12.24 -6.10 4.14
C PHE A 120 -10.76 -6.37 4.40
N ALA A 121 -9.97 -5.31 4.45
CA ALA A 121 -8.61 -5.34 4.94
C ALA A 121 -8.57 -4.88 6.39
N ARG A 122 -7.78 -5.58 7.21
CA ARG A 122 -7.65 -5.25 8.63
C ARG A 122 -6.21 -5.39 9.10
N MET A 123 -5.81 -4.53 10.02
CA MET A 123 -4.58 -4.65 10.80
C MET A 123 -4.95 -4.84 12.26
N ASP A 124 -4.54 -5.96 12.86
CA ASP A 124 -4.90 -6.35 14.24
C ASP A 124 -6.40 -6.31 14.55
N GLY A 125 -7.24 -6.48 13.50
CA GLY A 125 -8.70 -6.50 13.58
C GLY A 125 -9.39 -5.19 13.19
N ASP A 126 -8.67 -4.07 13.21
CA ASP A 126 -9.18 -2.76 12.83
C ASP A 126 -9.26 -2.64 11.30
N LEU A 127 -10.37 -2.09 10.80
CA LEU A 127 -10.56 -1.89 9.35
C LEU A 127 -9.58 -0.84 8.84
N LEU A 128 -8.97 -1.13 7.69
CA LEU A 128 -8.14 -0.19 6.97
C LEU A 128 -8.91 0.46 5.83
N ASP A 129 -8.51 1.69 5.52
CA ASP A 129 -9.00 2.39 4.34
C ASP A 129 -8.24 1.92 3.09
N MET A 130 -8.97 1.82 1.98
CA MET A 130 -8.38 1.63 0.67
C MET A 130 -7.71 2.93 0.26
N TYR A 131 -6.41 2.89 0.01
CA TYR A 131 -5.62 4.04 -0.39
C TYR A 131 -5.62 4.22 -1.92
N ASP A 132 -5.32 3.14 -2.65
CA ASP A 132 -5.21 3.15 -4.11
C ASP A 132 -5.45 1.77 -4.72
N TRP A 133 -5.50 1.69 -6.04
CA TRP A 133 -5.78 0.48 -6.80
C TRP A 133 -5.23 0.54 -8.24
N LEU A 134 -4.88 -0.63 -8.79
CA LEU A 134 -4.39 -0.77 -10.16
C LEU A 134 -5.00 -2.02 -10.81
N TRP A 135 -5.83 -1.81 -11.83
CA TRP A 135 -6.33 -2.91 -12.66
C TRP A 135 -5.25 -3.43 -13.60
N PHE A 136 -5.22 -4.74 -13.81
CA PHE A 136 -4.35 -5.37 -14.80
C PHE A 136 -5.17 -6.17 -15.82
N ASP A 137 -4.65 -6.23 -17.05
CA ASP A 137 -5.13 -7.03 -18.17
C ASP A 137 -3.89 -7.74 -18.74
N ASP A 138 -3.70 -9.00 -18.36
CA ASP A 138 -2.49 -9.76 -18.70
C ASP A 138 -2.54 -10.25 -20.15
N ASN A 139 -3.73 -10.35 -20.74
CA ASN A 139 -3.95 -10.98 -22.03
C ASN A 139 -4.25 -9.97 -23.17
N GLY A 140 -4.50 -8.70 -22.83
CA GLY A 140 -4.67 -7.59 -23.76
C GLY A 140 -6.01 -7.58 -24.51
N ASP A 141 -7.03 -8.28 -24.01
CA ASP A 141 -8.37 -8.32 -24.62
C ASP A 141 -9.25 -7.11 -24.26
N ASN A 142 -8.72 -6.17 -23.46
CA ASN A 142 -9.42 -5.01 -22.89
C ASN A 142 -10.47 -5.37 -21.84
N ILE A 143 -10.36 -6.55 -21.22
CA ILE A 143 -11.13 -6.97 -20.06
C ILE A 143 -10.14 -7.14 -18.91
N TYR A 144 -10.30 -6.37 -17.83
CA TYR A 144 -9.39 -6.49 -16.69
C TYR A 144 -9.51 -7.88 -16.06
N ASP A 145 -8.37 -8.54 -15.90
CA ASP A 145 -8.21 -9.85 -15.29
C ASP A 145 -8.24 -9.79 -13.77
N GLY A 146 -7.93 -8.63 -13.19
CA GLY A 146 -7.88 -8.45 -11.74
C GLY A 146 -7.33 -7.10 -11.31
N VAL A 147 -7.06 -6.97 -10.00
CA VAL A 147 -6.68 -5.70 -9.38
C VAL A 147 -5.64 -5.88 -8.28
N TYR A 148 -4.70 -4.94 -8.20
CA TYR A 148 -3.87 -4.68 -7.02
C TYR A 148 -4.53 -3.58 -6.20
N ILE A 149 -4.57 -3.73 -4.87
CA ILE A 149 -5.21 -2.75 -3.97
C ILE A 149 -4.26 -2.44 -2.83
N TRP A 150 -4.06 -1.15 -2.57
CA TRP A 150 -3.27 -0.66 -1.46
C TRP A 150 -4.17 -0.32 -0.29
N TRP A 151 -3.81 -0.81 0.88
CA TRP A 151 -4.48 -0.54 2.13
C TRP A 151 -3.57 0.30 3.02
N ASP A 152 -4.11 1.39 3.55
CA ASP A 152 -3.36 2.27 4.45
C ASP A 152 -3.28 1.63 5.84
N ALA A 153 -2.08 1.17 6.19
CA ALA A 153 -1.74 0.62 7.51
C ALA A 153 -0.78 1.57 8.27
N SER A 154 -0.75 2.84 7.91
CA SER A 154 0.11 3.85 8.52
C SER A 154 -0.14 3.98 10.02
N GLY A 155 0.92 4.19 10.79
CA GLY A 155 0.86 4.28 12.25
C GLY A 155 0.85 2.94 12.99
N TYR A 156 0.63 1.80 12.32
CA TYR A 156 0.87 0.49 12.93
C TYR A 156 2.37 0.16 12.89
N PRO A 157 3.00 -0.15 14.04
CA PRO A 157 4.42 -0.51 14.07
C PRO A 157 4.67 -1.96 13.61
N TYR A 158 3.69 -2.83 13.76
CA TYR A 158 3.67 -4.25 13.40
C TYR A 158 2.24 -4.77 13.65
N GLY A 159 1.92 -5.99 13.20
CA GLY A 159 0.61 -6.61 13.47
C GLY A 159 0.23 -7.68 12.46
N THR A 160 -0.88 -8.36 12.70
CA THR A 160 -1.46 -9.30 11.74
C THR A 160 -2.36 -8.55 10.77
N PHE A 161 -1.94 -8.53 9.51
CA PHE A 161 -2.80 -8.10 8.41
C PHE A 161 -3.67 -9.26 7.95
N THR A 162 -4.95 -8.99 7.75
CA THR A 162 -5.90 -9.94 7.16
C THR A 162 -6.63 -9.27 6.02
N TYR A 163 -6.90 -10.04 4.98
CA TYR A 163 -7.70 -9.60 3.86
C TYR A 163 -8.75 -10.64 3.51
N GLU A 164 -9.97 -10.21 3.28
CA GLU A 164 -11.03 -11.05 2.74
C GLU A 164 -11.80 -10.34 1.63
N SER A 165 -12.26 -11.12 0.67
CA SER A 165 -13.09 -10.64 -0.44
C SER A 165 -14.11 -11.70 -0.84
N THR A 166 -15.26 -11.24 -1.32
CA THR A 166 -16.30 -12.12 -1.87
C THR A 166 -16.48 -11.82 -3.35
N SER A 167 -16.52 -12.85 -4.18
CA SER A 167 -16.74 -12.74 -5.62
C SER A 167 -18.02 -11.93 -5.93
N HIS A 168 -17.92 -11.06 -6.92
CA HIS A 168 -19.05 -10.33 -7.49
C HIS A 168 -20.03 -11.28 -8.18
N ASN A 169 -19.48 -12.22 -8.92
CA ASN A 169 -20.22 -13.16 -9.76
C ASN A 169 -20.34 -14.54 -9.09
N TYR A 170 -21.33 -15.31 -9.54
CA TYR A 170 -21.49 -16.72 -9.17
C TYR A 170 -20.15 -17.47 -9.34
N PRO A 171 -19.75 -18.33 -8.39
CA PRO A 171 -20.52 -18.87 -7.26
C PRO A 171 -20.42 -18.06 -5.96
N TRP A 172 -20.04 -16.78 -6.00
CA TRP A 172 -19.86 -15.94 -4.80
C TRP A 172 -18.82 -16.49 -3.82
N ASN A 173 -17.73 -17.03 -4.35
CA ASN A 173 -16.60 -17.50 -3.56
C ASN A 173 -16.16 -16.43 -2.55
N LYS A 174 -16.05 -16.81 -1.28
CA LYS A 174 -15.40 -15.99 -0.26
C LYS A 174 -13.97 -16.51 -0.08
N MET A 175 -12.99 -15.62 -0.26
CA MET A 175 -11.57 -15.93 -0.15
C MET A 175 -10.94 -15.01 0.89
N SER A 176 -9.88 -15.49 1.54
CA SER A 176 -9.18 -14.73 2.56
C SER A 176 -7.72 -15.15 2.66
N ASP A 177 -6.87 -14.24 3.11
CA ASP A 177 -5.46 -14.47 3.39
C ASP A 177 -5.01 -13.66 4.62
N SER A 178 -3.89 -14.05 5.23
CA SER A 178 -3.34 -13.38 6.41
C SER A 178 -1.82 -13.47 6.48
N ILE A 179 -1.17 -12.41 6.93
CA ILE A 179 0.27 -12.37 7.17
C ILE A 179 0.57 -11.54 8.42
N TYR A 180 1.59 -11.94 9.19
CA TYR A 180 2.15 -11.07 10.22
C TYR A 180 3.17 -10.10 9.62
N ILE A 181 2.91 -8.80 9.75
CA ILE A 181 3.85 -7.74 9.39
C ILE A 181 4.64 -7.39 10.66
N LYS A 182 5.97 -7.55 10.60
CA LYS A 182 6.86 -7.20 11.73
C LYS A 182 7.42 -5.80 11.63
#